data_AF-A0A3M4Q2H7-F1
#
_entry.id   AF-A0A3M4Q2H7-F1
#
_cell.length_a   1.000
_cell.length_b   1.000
_cell.length_c   1.000
_cell.angle_alpha   90.00
_cell.angle_beta   90.00
_cell.angle_gamma   90.00
#
_symmetry.space_group_name_H-M   'P 1'
#
loop_
_entity.id
_entity.type
_entity.pdbx_description
1 polymer ?
#
loop_
_entity_poly.entity_id
_entity_poly.type
_entity_poly.pdbx_seq_one_letter_code
_entity_poly.pdbx_strand_id
1 'polypeptide(L)' 'MVLENLDKQGYHLQMPPAEDEYIEHLPEELLRRNDPM' A
#
# COMPACT_ATOMS: atom_id res chain seq x y z
N MET A 1 -3.26 -11.21 -24.37
CA MET A 1 -3.73 -11.22 -22.95
C MET A 1 -3.14 -10.04 -22.19
N VAL A 2 -3.72 -9.63 -21.05
CA VAL A 2 -3.26 -8.46 -20.26
C VAL A 2 -1.80 -8.60 -19.83
N LEU A 3 -1.37 -9.81 -19.41
CA LEU A 3 0.01 -10.06 -18.96
C LEU A 3 1.05 -9.83 -20.08
N GLU A 4 0.77 -10.27 -21.32
CA GLU A 4 1.65 -10.05 -22.47
C GLU A 4 1.76 -8.58 -22.88
N ASN A 5 0.75 -7.78 -22.56
CA ASN A 5 0.73 -6.36 -22.86
C ASN A 5 1.59 -5.57 -21.86
N LEU A 6 1.60 -5.95 -20.58
CA LEU A 6 2.44 -5.35 -19.54
C LEU A 6 3.93 -5.58 -19.82
N ASP A 7 4.30 -6.80 -20.20
CA ASP A 7 5.68 -7.17 -20.56
C ASP A 7 6.22 -6.32 -21.72
N LYS A 8 5.44 -6.19 -22.80
CA LYS A 8 5.81 -5.38 -23.98
C LYS A 8 5.95 -3.89 -23.70
N GLN A 9 5.27 -3.38 -22.68
CA GLN A 9 5.32 -1.96 -22.30
C GLN A 9 6.40 -1.68 -21.24
N GLY A 10 7.16 -2.70 -20.81
CA GLY A 10 8.20 -2.56 -19.78
C GLY A 10 7.64 -2.34 -18.38
N TYR A 11 6.37 -2.72 -18.13
CA TYR A 11 5.80 -2.66 -16.79
C TYR A 11 6.11 -3.94 -16.01
N HIS A 12 6.46 -3.78 -14.74
CA HIS A 12 6.64 -4.89 -13.81
C HIS A 12 5.35 -5.08 -13.00
N LEU A 13 4.83 -6.31 -12.98
CA LEU A 13 3.73 -6.69 -12.10
C LEU A 13 4.27 -6.82 -10.68
N GLN A 14 3.83 -5.92 -9.78
CA GLN A 14 4.15 -6.02 -8.37
C GLN A 14 3.07 -6.82 -7.64
N MET A 15 3.50 -7.72 -6.79
CA MET A 15 2.61 -8.33 -5.81
C MET A 15 2.40 -7.35 -4.65
N PRO A 16 1.22 -7.36 -4.01
CA PRO A 16 1.07 -6.68 -2.74
C PRO A 16 2.10 -7.25 -1.73
N PRO A 17 2.59 -6.41 -0.80
CA PRO A 17 3.43 -6.90 0.29
C PRO A 17 2.68 -7.97 1.10
N ALA A 18 3.44 -8.83 1.80
CA ALA A 18 2.85 -9.83 2.68
C ALA A 18 1.99 -9.15 3.75
N GLU A 19 0.99 -9.86 4.29
CA GLU A 19 0.08 -9.24 5.27
C GLU A 19 0.81 -8.78 6.54
N ASP A 20 1.81 -9.55 6.92
CA ASP A 20 2.78 -9.34 7.99
C ASP A 20 3.74 -8.16 7.73
N GLU A 21 3.76 -7.62 6.50
CA GLU A 21 4.47 -6.40 6.12
C GLU A 21 3.53 -5.19 5.96
N TYR A 22 2.22 -5.35 6.19
CA TYR A 22 1.33 -4.19 6.19
C TYR A 22 1.73 -3.22 7.30
N ILE A 23 1.72 -1.92 6.96
CA ILE A 23 1.92 -0.87 7.95
C ILE A 23 0.82 -1.03 9.00
N GLU A 24 1.23 -1.28 10.24
CA GLU A 24 0.32 -1.30 11.38
C GLU A 24 -0.46 0.01 11.39
N HIS A 25 -1.79 -0.09 11.31
CA HIS A 25 -2.63 1.09 11.40
C HIS A 25 -2.43 1.67 12.79
N LEU A 26 -1.94 2.92 12.85
CA LEU A 26 -1.80 3.61 14.12
C LEU A 26 -3.18 3.69 14.80
N PRO A 27 -3.27 3.54 16.14
CA PRO A 27 -4.51 3.72 16.87
C PRO A 27 -5.18 5.06 16.55
N GLU A 28 -6.50 5.05 16.32
CA GLU A 28 -7.26 6.25 15.93
C GLU A 28 -7.15 7.37 16.97
N GLU A 29 -6.89 7.03 18.24
CA GLU A 29 -6.71 8.00 19.32
C GLU A 29 -5.48 8.90 19.10
N LEU A 30 -4.46 8.44 18.37
CA LEU A 30 -3.27 9.24 18.05
C LEU A 30 -3.55 10.30 16.99
N LEU A 31 -4.58 10.12 16.14
CA LEU A 31 -4.98 11.09 15.13
C LEU A 31 -5.61 12.35 15.76
N ARG A 32 -6.23 12.20 16.93
CA ARG A 32 -6.94 13.28 17.66
C ARG A 32 -6.09 13.93 18.75
N ARG A 33 -4.91 13.39 19.04
CA ARG A 33 -4.02 13.90 20.11
C ARG A 33 -3.35 15.23 19.76
N ASN A 34 -3.34 15.61 18.48
CA ASN A 34 -2.81 16.87 18.01
C ASN A 34 -3.89 17.95 17.83
N ASP A 35 -5.15 17.71 18.23
CA ASP A 35 -6.19 18.75 18.15
C ASP A 35 -5.75 19.97 19.01
N PRO A 36 -5.45 21.11 18.39
CA PRO A 36 -5.18 22.33 19.13
C PRO A 36 -6.52 22.88 19.62
N MET A 37 -6.69 22.96 20.95
CA MET A 37 -7.74 23.79 21.55
C MET A 37 -7.42 25.28 21.35
#